data_AF-A0A9D2R4F5-F1
#
_entry.id   AF-A0A9D2R4F5-F1
#
_cell.length_a   1.000
_cell.length_b   1.000
_cell.length_c   1.000
_cell.angle_alpha   90.00
_cell.angle_beta   90.00
_cell.angle_gamma   90.00
#
_symmetry.space_group_name_H-M   'P 1'
#
loop_
_entity.id
_entity.type
_entity.pdbx_description
1 polymer ?
#
loop_
_entity_poly.entity_id
_entity_poly.type
_entity_poly.pdbx_seq_one_letter_code
_entity_poly.pdbx_strand_id
1 'polypeptide(L)'
;MIRLDRYLSEMGEGTRSEVKEMLRKGRVCVDGAVEKDPGRKIEEERARVSVDGRELGYARKVYFLLNKPSGLLSASRDGRERTVLDWMREKEPENSLLKRELFPVGRLDKDTEGLLLVTDDGALAHRLLSPARHVGKTYYVETDGRLSREDCRRLQEGVDIGEGEDTRPAGIREADQLERRAPESLAAYFLTITEGKYHQVKRMMQACGRRVTYLRRISMGPLVLGDSLALGEFRPLTEKELSALTALMPGQKEENAARGAGPVPDMLSGMEAVIFDLDGTLVDSMWVWPGIDVEYLKRFGISLDGRLQGDVDGMSFTETAVYFKERFGIPDPVEKIMETWNQMAEEKYLHEVSLKKGARAFLDACARKGLKLGVATSNSRQLVEAVLDAQGILTKFSCILTSCEVGKGKPAPDIYLAVAGKLGADPARCLVFEDIEPGILSGKAAGMKVCAVRDDWCQTSEERLRQLADYYIEDYTRIPDGMDME
;
A
#
# COMPACT_ATOMS: atom_id res chain seq x y z
N MET A 1 8.02 13.30 -23.85
CA MET A 1 7.86 14.72 -23.48
C MET A 1 7.34 14.81 -22.06
N ILE A 2 8.19 15.18 -21.12
CA ILE A 2 7.92 15.28 -19.69
C ILE A 2 7.85 16.75 -19.27
N ARG A 3 7.12 17.06 -18.19
CA ARG A 3 7.18 18.39 -17.59
C ARG A 3 8.55 18.61 -16.94
N LEU A 4 9.09 19.80 -17.09
CA LEU A 4 10.40 20.19 -16.55
C LEU A 4 10.46 20.04 -15.03
N ASP A 5 9.38 20.37 -14.30
CA ASP A 5 9.35 20.17 -12.85
C ASP A 5 9.48 18.70 -12.43
N ARG A 6 8.85 17.81 -13.19
CA ARG A 6 8.93 16.36 -13.00
C ARG A 6 10.32 15.83 -13.40
N TYR A 7 10.87 16.29 -14.52
CA TYR A 7 12.23 15.95 -14.95
C TYR A 7 13.25 16.25 -13.84
N LEU A 8 13.24 17.46 -13.30
CA LEU A 8 14.19 17.90 -12.28
C LEU A 8 14.02 17.14 -10.95
N SER A 9 12.77 16.84 -10.58
CA SER A 9 12.48 16.06 -9.37
C SER A 9 12.90 14.59 -9.51
N GLU A 10 12.65 13.98 -10.68
CA GLU A 10 13.10 12.60 -10.98
C GLU A 10 14.63 12.49 -11.06
N MET A 11 15.31 13.58 -11.44
CA MET A 11 16.77 13.69 -11.44
C MET A 11 17.38 14.00 -10.06
N GLY A 12 16.55 14.17 -9.02
CA GLY A 12 17.01 14.32 -7.64
C GLY A 12 17.46 15.74 -7.27
N GLU A 13 17.07 16.76 -8.05
CA GLU A 13 17.43 18.16 -7.76
C GLU A 13 16.61 18.77 -6.61
N GLY A 14 15.53 18.09 -6.20
CA GLY A 14 14.71 18.48 -5.04
C GLY A 14 13.28 17.96 -5.12
N THR A 15 12.53 18.20 -4.05
CA THR A 15 11.07 18.06 -4.03
C THR A 15 10.43 18.99 -5.06
N ARG A 16 9.20 18.69 -5.46
CA ARG A 16 8.49 19.48 -6.48
C ARG A 16 8.36 20.97 -6.11
N SER A 17 8.27 21.28 -4.83
CA SER A 17 8.25 22.65 -4.31
C SER A 17 9.61 23.35 -4.46
N GLU A 18 10.70 22.67 -4.07
CA GLU A 18 12.07 23.17 -4.23
C GLU A 18 12.43 23.37 -5.70
N VAL A 19 12.01 22.45 -6.57
CA VAL A 19 12.18 22.56 -8.02
C VAL A 19 11.45 23.78 -8.59
N LYS A 20 10.19 24.00 -8.19
CA LYS A 20 9.44 25.20 -8.59
C LYS A 20 10.12 26.49 -8.10
N GLU A 21 10.72 26.46 -6.92
CA GLU A 21 11.48 27.59 -6.39
C GLU A 21 12.77 27.85 -7.18
N MET A 22 13.51 26.80 -7.54
CA MET A 22 14.71 26.90 -8.39
C MET A 22 14.38 27.49 -9.76
N LEU A 23 13.28 27.03 -10.38
CA LEU A 23 12.75 27.58 -11.63
C LEU A 23 12.39 29.06 -11.48
N ARG A 24 11.65 29.44 -10.43
CA ARG A 24 11.32 30.86 -10.15
C ARG A 24 12.55 31.74 -9.98
N LYS A 25 13.58 31.22 -9.29
CA LYS A 25 14.87 31.89 -9.07
C LYS A 25 15.74 31.94 -10.32
N GLY A 26 15.33 31.32 -11.43
CA GLY A 26 16.08 31.31 -12.69
C GLY A 26 17.34 30.47 -12.64
N ARG A 27 17.39 29.46 -11.75
CA ARG A 27 18.53 28.55 -11.57
C ARG A 27 18.58 27.43 -12.61
N VAL A 28 17.51 27.24 -13.38
CA VAL A 28 17.38 26.17 -14.37
C VAL A 28 17.52 26.76 -15.77
N CYS A 29 18.31 26.12 -16.63
CA CYS A 29 18.33 26.41 -18.07
C CYS A 29 17.90 25.18 -18.87
N VAL A 30 17.14 25.41 -19.94
CA VAL A 30 16.78 24.40 -20.95
C VAL A 30 17.26 24.91 -22.31
N ASP A 31 18.13 24.13 -22.96
CA ASP A 31 18.76 24.46 -24.24
C ASP A 31 19.51 25.81 -24.21
N GLY A 32 20.13 26.12 -23.07
CA GLY A 32 20.92 27.34 -22.87
C GLY A 32 20.11 28.58 -22.48
N ALA A 33 18.78 28.50 -22.40
CA ALA A 33 17.92 29.60 -21.97
C ALA A 33 17.39 29.34 -20.55
N VAL A 34 17.41 30.38 -19.69
CA VAL A 34 16.81 30.32 -18.36
C VAL A 34 15.32 30.00 -18.48
N GLU A 35 14.90 28.94 -17.82
CA GLU A 35 13.51 28.50 -17.79
C GLU A 35 12.90 28.71 -16.41
N LYS A 36 11.69 29.27 -16.37
CA LYS A 36 10.94 29.55 -15.13
C LYS A 36 9.59 28.86 -15.10
N ASP A 37 9.13 28.31 -16.21
CA ASP A 37 7.88 27.57 -16.30
C ASP A 37 8.07 26.09 -15.88
N PRO A 38 7.57 25.67 -14.71
CA PRO A 38 7.58 24.26 -14.30
C PRO A 38 6.76 23.35 -15.22
N GLY A 39 5.80 23.90 -15.95
CA GLY A 39 4.91 23.19 -16.87
C GLY A 39 5.53 22.92 -18.25
N ARG A 40 6.68 23.54 -18.58
CA ARG A 40 7.32 23.36 -19.89
C ARG A 40 7.54 21.88 -20.16
N LYS A 41 7.00 21.41 -21.29
CA LYS A 41 7.24 20.05 -21.76
C LYS A 41 8.59 20.01 -22.49
N ILE A 42 9.44 19.06 -22.10
CA ILE A 42 10.75 18.85 -22.71
C ILE A 42 10.86 17.41 -23.19
N GLU A 43 11.55 17.21 -24.31
CA GLU A 43 11.92 15.87 -24.79
C GLU A 43 13.10 15.35 -23.95
N GLU A 44 12.85 14.29 -23.18
CA GLU A 44 13.73 13.74 -22.15
C GLU A 44 15.15 13.43 -22.66
N GLU A 45 15.25 13.01 -23.93
CA GLU A 45 16.48 12.53 -24.56
C GLU A 45 17.21 13.59 -25.40
N ARG A 46 16.57 14.74 -25.65
CA ARG A 46 17.11 15.79 -26.54
C ARG A 46 17.32 17.12 -25.85
N ALA A 47 16.50 17.44 -24.84
CA ALA A 47 16.58 18.69 -24.12
C ALA A 47 17.84 18.73 -23.26
N ARG A 48 18.65 19.79 -23.41
CA ARG A 48 19.81 20.04 -22.54
C ARG A 48 19.36 20.84 -21.33
N VAL A 49 19.12 20.14 -20.22
CA VAL A 49 18.68 20.75 -18.96
C VAL A 49 19.89 20.94 -18.05
N SER A 50 20.04 22.11 -17.44
CA SER A 50 21.07 22.36 -16.43
C SER A 50 20.51 23.11 -15.23
N VAL A 51 21.08 22.87 -14.05
CA VAL A 51 20.76 23.59 -12.80
C VAL A 51 22.05 24.20 -12.28
N ASP A 52 22.06 25.53 -12.08
CA ASP A 52 23.23 26.33 -11.71
C ASP A 52 24.48 26.06 -12.59
N GLY A 53 24.25 25.82 -13.89
CA GLY A 53 25.30 25.51 -14.85
C GLY A 53 25.78 24.05 -14.87
N ARG A 54 25.25 23.18 -14.00
CA ARG A 54 25.49 21.73 -14.05
C ARG A 54 24.48 21.06 -14.97
N GLU A 55 24.95 20.46 -16.06
CA GLU A 55 24.10 19.71 -16.99
C GLU A 55 23.56 18.43 -16.34
N LEU A 56 22.26 18.18 -16.52
CA LEU A 56 21.55 17.01 -16.02
C LEU A 56 21.28 16.05 -17.18
N GLY A 57 21.74 14.81 -17.06
CA GLY A 57 21.43 13.74 -18.00
C GLY A 57 20.27 12.89 -17.50
N TYR A 58 19.16 12.82 -18.24
CA TYR A 58 17.99 12.02 -17.85
C TYR A 58 18.33 10.52 -17.78
N ALA A 59 18.18 9.90 -16.60
CA ALA A 59 18.48 8.48 -16.43
C ALA A 59 17.25 7.68 -15.99
N ARG A 60 16.66 6.92 -16.92
CA ARG A 60 15.65 5.89 -16.60
C ARG A 60 16.19 4.90 -15.56
N LYS A 61 15.36 4.54 -14.58
CA LYS A 61 15.62 3.42 -13.65
C LYS A 61 15.81 2.12 -14.43
N VAL A 62 16.64 1.22 -13.90
CA VAL A 62 17.06 -0.02 -14.56
C VAL A 62 16.46 -1.22 -13.84
N TYR A 63 15.94 -2.18 -14.60
CA TYR A 63 15.34 -3.41 -14.06
C TYR A 63 15.75 -4.60 -14.90
N PHE A 64 16.40 -5.59 -14.29
CA PHE A 64 16.76 -6.86 -14.92
C PHE A 64 16.06 -8.02 -14.23
N LEU A 65 15.54 -8.96 -15.03
CA LEU A 65 15.21 -10.30 -14.58
C LEU A 65 16.41 -11.20 -14.82
N LEU A 66 16.93 -11.81 -13.77
CA LEU A 66 18.01 -12.78 -13.83
C LEU A 66 17.45 -14.16 -13.50
N ASN A 67 17.74 -15.15 -14.35
CA ASN A 67 17.64 -16.55 -13.98
C ASN A 67 18.95 -16.94 -13.27
N LYS A 68 19.01 -16.70 -11.96
CA LYS A 68 20.23 -16.82 -11.17
C LYS A 68 20.73 -18.28 -11.22
N PRO A 69 22.01 -18.51 -11.59
CA PRO A 69 22.63 -19.81 -11.45
C PRO A 69 23.05 -20.08 -10.00
N SER A 70 23.17 -21.36 -9.65
CA SER A 70 23.77 -21.79 -8.39
C SER A 70 25.25 -21.38 -8.32
N GLY A 71 25.76 -21.18 -7.11
CA GLY A 71 27.16 -20.82 -6.84
C GLY A 71 27.44 -19.33 -6.67
N LEU A 72 26.46 -18.44 -6.92
CA LEU A 72 26.61 -16.99 -6.79
C LEU A 72 25.93 -16.43 -5.54
N LEU A 73 26.55 -15.42 -4.92
CA LEU A 73 25.96 -14.69 -3.79
C LEU A 73 24.99 -13.59 -4.28
N SER A 74 23.77 -13.54 -3.74
CA SER A 74 22.83 -12.44 -3.95
C SER A 74 23.20 -11.21 -3.12
N ALA A 75 24.26 -10.50 -3.54
CA ALA A 75 24.73 -9.26 -2.92
C ALA A 75 25.19 -8.26 -3.99
N SER A 76 25.30 -6.97 -3.62
CA SER A 76 25.79 -5.94 -4.54
C SER A 76 27.32 -5.92 -4.66
N ARG A 77 28.02 -6.28 -3.59
CA ARG A 77 29.47 -6.43 -3.51
C ARG A 77 29.79 -7.44 -2.41
N ASP A 78 30.85 -8.21 -2.60
CA ASP A 78 31.43 -9.06 -1.56
C ASP A 78 32.95 -9.12 -1.76
N GLY A 79 33.71 -9.18 -0.66
CA GLY A 79 35.18 -9.12 -0.70
C GLY A 79 35.85 -10.47 -0.95
N ARG A 80 35.11 -11.58 -0.96
CA ARG A 80 35.66 -12.94 -1.00
C ARG A 80 34.98 -13.81 -2.04
N GLU A 81 33.68 -13.65 -2.20
CA GLU A 81 32.85 -14.49 -3.06
C GLU A 81 32.29 -13.71 -4.24
N ARG A 82 32.06 -14.42 -5.35
CA ARG A 82 31.50 -13.83 -6.56
C ARG A 82 30.01 -13.55 -6.38
N THR A 83 29.61 -12.31 -6.66
CA THR A 83 28.21 -11.89 -6.56
C THR A 83 27.47 -12.03 -7.89
N VAL A 84 26.14 -11.93 -7.83
CA VAL A 84 25.28 -11.85 -9.03
C VAL A 84 25.61 -10.64 -9.91
N LEU A 85 26.01 -9.50 -9.33
CA LEU A 85 26.37 -8.31 -10.13
C LEU A 85 27.72 -8.45 -10.81
N ASP A 86 28.70 -9.08 -10.14
CA ASP A 86 29.99 -9.39 -10.77
C ASP A 86 29.77 -10.31 -11.97
N TRP A 87 28.97 -11.37 -11.77
CA TRP A 87 28.58 -12.28 -12.85
C TRP A 87 27.94 -11.55 -14.04
N MET A 88 26.95 -10.69 -13.80
CA MET A 88 26.27 -9.95 -14.87
C MET A 88 27.24 -9.03 -15.63
N ARG A 89 28.10 -8.29 -14.92
CA ARG A 89 29.09 -7.38 -15.51
C ARG A 89 30.15 -8.10 -16.32
N GLU A 90 30.59 -9.28 -15.87
CA GLU A 90 31.52 -10.12 -16.63
C GLU A 90 30.87 -10.71 -17.88
N LYS A 91 29.58 -11.05 -17.82
CA LYS A 91 28.81 -11.57 -18.95
C LYS A 91 28.56 -10.52 -20.04
N GLU A 92 28.30 -9.29 -19.65
CA GLU A 92 28.06 -8.17 -20.58
C GLU A 92 28.88 -6.92 -20.20
N PRO A 93 30.21 -6.94 -20.40
CA PRO A 93 31.10 -5.86 -19.96
C PRO A 93 30.83 -4.52 -20.64
N GLU A 94 30.31 -4.56 -21.87
CA GLU A 94 29.95 -3.38 -22.66
C GLU A 94 28.58 -2.80 -22.31
N ASN A 95 27.76 -3.49 -21.51
CA ASN A 95 26.44 -3.01 -21.13
C ASN A 95 26.55 -1.88 -20.09
N SER A 96 26.35 -0.65 -20.55
CA SER A 96 26.46 0.57 -19.73
C SER A 96 25.47 0.63 -18.57
N LEU A 97 24.31 -0.06 -18.65
CA LEU A 97 23.33 -0.10 -17.58
C LEU A 97 23.85 -0.87 -16.36
N LEU A 98 24.70 -1.89 -16.57
CA LEU A 98 25.32 -2.68 -15.49
C LEU A 98 26.43 -1.94 -14.74
N LYS A 99 26.88 -0.80 -15.28
CA LYS A 99 27.85 0.09 -14.62
C LYS A 99 27.21 0.96 -13.52
N ARG A 100 25.88 1.00 -13.47
CA ARG A 100 25.12 1.71 -12.41
C ARG A 100 25.24 0.97 -11.08
N GLU A 101 24.86 1.66 -10.00
CA GLU A 101 24.74 1.09 -8.66
C GLU A 101 23.46 0.28 -8.52
N LEU A 102 23.48 -0.93 -9.08
CA LEU A 102 22.39 -1.89 -8.98
C LEU A 102 22.46 -2.70 -7.67
N PHE A 103 21.35 -3.30 -7.28
CA PHE A 103 21.26 -4.26 -6.18
C PHE A 103 20.18 -5.33 -6.46
N PRO A 104 20.35 -6.54 -5.92
CA PRO A 104 19.33 -7.58 -6.00
C PRO A 104 18.14 -7.26 -5.09
N VAL A 105 16.93 -7.49 -5.59
CA VAL A 105 15.69 -7.37 -4.82
C VAL A 105 15.42 -8.67 -4.09
N GLY A 106 15.90 -8.70 -2.85
CA GLY A 106 15.88 -9.87 -2.00
C GLY A 106 17.07 -10.77 -2.27
N ARG A 107 17.09 -11.90 -1.57
CA ARG A 107 18.21 -12.85 -1.63
C ARG A 107 17.71 -14.22 -2.04
N LEU A 108 18.52 -14.91 -2.84
CA LEU A 108 18.47 -16.35 -3.01
C LEU A 108 19.75 -16.93 -2.41
N ASP A 109 19.64 -18.08 -1.77
CA ASP A 109 20.82 -18.76 -1.23
C ASP A 109 21.80 -19.07 -2.36
N LYS A 110 23.07 -19.27 -2.00
CA LYS A 110 24.13 -19.52 -2.96
C LYS A 110 23.81 -20.71 -3.87
N ASP A 111 23.28 -21.77 -3.29
CA ASP A 111 22.88 -23.01 -3.95
C ASP A 111 21.47 -22.99 -4.56
N THR A 112 20.75 -21.86 -4.47
CA THR A 112 19.40 -21.69 -5.03
C THR A 112 19.43 -21.02 -6.40
N GLU A 113 18.68 -21.58 -7.34
CA GLU A 113 18.54 -21.08 -8.71
C GLU A 113 17.27 -20.23 -8.90
N GLY A 114 17.18 -19.56 -10.05
CA GLY A 114 15.93 -19.00 -10.55
C GLY A 114 15.78 -17.48 -10.38
N LEU A 115 14.52 -17.04 -10.38
CA LEU A 115 14.13 -15.65 -10.58
C LEU A 115 14.73 -14.72 -9.52
N LEU A 116 15.56 -13.78 -9.96
CA LEU A 116 16.06 -12.67 -9.16
C LEU A 116 15.89 -11.35 -9.92
N LEU A 117 15.19 -10.39 -9.31
CA LEU A 117 15.08 -9.03 -9.82
C LEU A 117 16.32 -8.23 -9.38
N VAL A 118 16.90 -7.44 -10.29
CA VAL A 118 18.05 -6.56 -10.02
C VAL A 118 17.72 -5.15 -10.51
N THR A 119 17.90 -4.12 -9.68
CA THR A 119 17.48 -2.75 -10.01
C THR A 119 18.28 -1.68 -9.26
N ASP A 120 18.14 -0.41 -9.66
CA ASP A 120 18.53 0.80 -8.89
C ASP A 120 17.31 1.55 -8.30
N ASP A 121 16.12 0.93 -8.30
CA ASP A 121 14.92 1.43 -7.64
C ASP A 121 14.77 0.86 -6.21
N GLY A 122 15.28 1.62 -5.24
CA GLY A 122 15.26 1.20 -3.84
C GLY A 122 13.85 1.18 -3.25
N ALA A 123 12.96 2.03 -3.77
CA ALA A 123 11.59 2.13 -3.29
C ALA A 123 10.79 0.88 -3.71
N LEU A 124 10.94 0.43 -4.96
CA LEU A 124 10.32 -0.82 -5.42
C LEU A 124 10.86 -2.01 -4.64
N ALA A 125 12.18 -2.07 -4.44
CA ALA A 125 12.81 -3.17 -3.73
C ALA A 125 12.33 -3.28 -2.26
N HIS A 126 12.31 -2.16 -1.53
CA HIS A 126 11.81 -2.13 -0.15
C HIS A 126 10.37 -2.63 -0.07
N ARG A 127 9.50 -2.24 -1.02
CA ARG A 127 8.10 -2.70 -1.05
C ARG A 127 7.97 -4.18 -1.33
N LEU A 128 8.70 -4.71 -2.31
CA LEU A 128 8.63 -6.13 -2.68
C LEU A 128 9.17 -7.07 -1.59
N LEU A 129 10.03 -6.55 -0.70
CA LEU A 129 10.64 -7.30 0.39
C LEU A 129 9.97 -7.09 1.74
N SER A 130 9.14 -6.05 1.89
CA SER A 130 8.44 -5.78 3.14
C SER A 130 7.55 -6.97 3.53
N PRO A 131 7.73 -7.55 4.72
CA PRO A 131 6.87 -8.63 5.22
C PRO A 131 5.40 -8.24 5.30
N ALA A 132 5.10 -6.95 5.48
CA ALA A 132 3.74 -6.42 5.56
C ALA A 132 2.97 -6.48 4.22
N ARG A 133 3.67 -6.60 3.08
CA ARG A 133 3.05 -6.61 1.74
C ARG A 133 2.68 -8.01 1.25
N HIS A 134 3.06 -9.06 1.99
CA HIS A 134 2.74 -10.46 1.68
C HIS A 134 3.01 -10.89 0.22
N VAL A 135 4.03 -10.30 -0.45
CA VAL A 135 4.31 -10.59 -1.87
C VAL A 135 4.70 -12.06 -2.01
N GLY A 136 3.84 -12.83 -2.69
CA GLY A 136 4.03 -14.25 -2.92
C GLY A 136 5.31 -14.56 -3.70
N LYS A 137 6.01 -15.62 -3.29
CA LYS A 137 7.20 -16.16 -3.94
C LYS A 137 6.98 -17.65 -4.12
N THR A 138 6.87 -18.11 -5.36
CA THR A 138 6.70 -19.54 -5.64
C THR A 138 8.04 -20.17 -5.99
N TYR A 139 8.33 -21.27 -5.32
CA TYR A 139 9.51 -22.09 -5.51
C TYR A 139 9.11 -23.44 -6.08
N TYR A 140 9.86 -23.89 -7.08
CA TYR A 140 9.94 -25.29 -7.43
C TYR A 140 10.95 -25.96 -6.50
N VAL A 141 10.52 -26.99 -5.78
CA VAL A 141 11.30 -27.66 -4.73
C VAL A 141 11.30 -29.15 -5.02
N GLU A 142 12.48 -29.75 -5.18
CA GLU A 142 12.64 -31.20 -5.18
C GLU A 142 13.10 -31.66 -3.80
N THR A 143 12.59 -32.81 -3.38
CA THR A 143 12.82 -33.40 -2.06
C THR A 143 13.18 -34.88 -2.16
N ASP A 144 13.88 -35.39 -1.16
CA ASP A 144 14.31 -36.80 -1.06
C ASP A 144 13.20 -37.82 -0.77
N GLY A 145 11.94 -37.41 -0.90
CA GLY A 145 10.76 -38.26 -0.78
C GLY A 145 9.46 -37.47 -0.76
N ARG A 146 8.33 -38.16 -0.92
CA ARG A 146 7.00 -37.51 -0.91
C ARG A 146 6.59 -37.01 0.47
N LEU A 147 6.03 -35.81 0.53
CA LEU A 147 5.30 -35.31 1.68
C LEU A 147 4.01 -36.11 1.88
N SER A 148 3.67 -36.41 3.13
CA SER A 148 2.35 -36.97 3.45
C SER A 148 1.27 -35.87 3.35
N ARG A 149 0.00 -36.27 3.37
CA ARG A 149 -1.11 -35.29 3.43
C ARG A 149 -1.03 -34.41 4.68
N GLU A 150 -0.58 -34.98 5.79
CA GLU A 150 -0.40 -34.25 7.04
C GLU A 150 0.73 -33.22 6.94
N ASP A 151 1.83 -33.59 6.29
CA ASP A 151 2.94 -32.64 6.05
C ASP A 151 2.48 -31.45 5.20
N CYS A 152 1.71 -31.70 4.13
CA CYS A 152 1.15 -30.63 3.30
C CYS A 152 0.23 -29.72 4.12
N ARG A 153 -0.60 -30.29 5.00
CA ARG A 153 -1.50 -29.53 5.88
C ARG A 153 -0.72 -28.64 6.86
N ARG A 154 0.30 -29.20 7.50
CA ARG A 154 1.19 -28.46 8.40
C ARG A 154 1.82 -27.26 7.68
N LEU A 155 2.32 -27.43 6.46
CA LEU A 155 2.86 -26.32 5.67
C LEU A 155 1.81 -25.24 5.33
N GLN A 156 0.55 -25.64 5.12
CA GLN A 156 -0.56 -24.72 4.86
C GLN A 156 -1.03 -23.96 6.10
N GLU A 157 -0.92 -24.54 7.28
CA GLU A 157 -1.31 -23.90 8.55
C GLU A 157 -0.16 -23.04 9.14
N GLY A 158 1.09 -23.44 8.88
CA GLY A 158 2.30 -22.86 9.45
C GLY A 158 3.11 -23.92 10.18
N VAL A 159 4.44 -23.84 10.09
CA VAL A 159 5.35 -24.79 10.77
C VAL A 159 6.44 -24.06 11.53
N ASP A 160 6.81 -24.60 12.68
CA ASP A 160 8.00 -24.15 13.39
C ASP A 160 9.26 -24.54 12.60
N ILE A 161 10.08 -23.52 12.31
CA ILE A 161 11.38 -23.65 11.63
C ILE A 161 12.56 -23.23 12.52
N GLY A 162 12.35 -23.15 13.84
CA GLY A 162 13.35 -22.82 14.84
C GLY A 162 13.63 -21.33 15.01
N GLU A 163 12.64 -20.46 14.76
CA GLU A 163 12.77 -18.99 14.94
C GLU A 163 11.79 -18.42 15.99
N GLY A 164 11.20 -19.27 16.83
CA GLY A 164 10.32 -18.86 17.93
C GLY A 164 8.86 -18.60 17.53
N GLU A 165 8.61 -18.24 16.26
CA GLU A 165 7.28 -18.16 15.67
C GLU A 165 7.17 -19.07 14.45
N ASP A 166 6.01 -19.71 14.31
CA ASP A 166 5.66 -20.50 13.13
C ASP A 166 5.77 -19.66 11.85
N THR A 167 6.03 -20.33 10.74
CA THR A 167 5.91 -19.68 9.43
C THR A 167 4.47 -19.28 9.16
N ARG A 168 4.27 -18.23 8.37
CA ARG A 168 2.96 -17.93 7.79
C ARG A 168 2.47 -19.10 6.93
N PRO A 169 1.14 -19.26 6.77
CA PRO A 169 0.53 -20.19 5.83
C PRO A 169 1.20 -20.19 4.45
N ALA A 170 1.55 -21.37 3.96
CA ALA A 170 2.15 -21.54 2.64
C ALA A 170 1.23 -22.31 1.69
N GLY A 171 1.16 -21.87 0.44
CA GLY A 171 0.52 -22.65 -0.61
C GLY A 171 1.44 -23.78 -1.04
N ILE A 172 0.98 -25.02 -1.03
CA ILE A 172 1.74 -26.17 -1.55
C ILE A 172 0.91 -26.98 -2.54
N ARG A 173 1.54 -27.35 -3.67
CA ARG A 173 0.97 -28.25 -4.66
C ARG A 173 2.06 -29.18 -5.18
N GLU A 174 1.78 -30.48 -5.22
CA GLU A 174 2.71 -31.45 -5.84
C GLU A 174 2.84 -31.17 -7.35
N ALA A 175 4.07 -31.30 -7.86
CA ALA A 175 4.35 -31.21 -9.28
C ALA A 175 4.11 -32.57 -9.94
N ASP A 176 3.53 -32.55 -11.15
CA ASP A 176 3.22 -33.79 -11.87
C ASP A 176 4.48 -34.54 -12.31
N GLN A 177 5.57 -33.80 -12.56
CA GLN A 177 6.85 -34.33 -13.03
C GLN A 177 8.05 -33.55 -12.46
N LEU A 178 9.21 -34.22 -12.46
CA LEU A 178 10.49 -33.60 -12.13
C LEU A 178 11.01 -32.81 -13.36
N GLU A 179 11.54 -31.60 -13.15
CA GLU A 179 12.14 -30.77 -14.22
C GLU A 179 13.42 -31.42 -14.77
N ARG A 180 14.07 -32.26 -13.96
CA ARG A 180 15.31 -32.95 -14.29
C ARG A 180 15.11 -34.46 -14.22
N ARG A 181 15.89 -35.19 -15.03
CA ARG A 181 15.90 -36.67 -14.97
C ARG A 181 16.46 -37.08 -13.60
N ALA A 182 15.60 -37.59 -12.75
CA ALA A 182 15.91 -37.90 -11.36
C ALA A 182 15.35 -39.28 -10.96
N PRO A 183 15.86 -39.88 -9.87
CA PRO A 183 15.33 -41.14 -9.34
C PRO A 183 13.85 -41.02 -8.95
N GLU A 184 13.07 -42.10 -9.11
CA GLU A 184 11.65 -42.17 -8.71
C GLU A 184 11.41 -41.90 -7.22
N SER A 185 12.46 -41.99 -6.40
CA SER A 185 12.39 -41.69 -4.97
C SER A 185 12.26 -40.19 -4.66
N LEU A 186 12.53 -39.30 -5.63
CA LEU A 186 12.38 -37.86 -5.44
C LEU A 186 10.94 -37.41 -5.70
N ALA A 187 10.53 -36.35 -5.03
CA ALA A 187 9.24 -35.70 -5.24
C ALA A 187 9.43 -34.19 -5.42
N ALA A 188 8.57 -33.57 -6.22
CA ALA A 188 8.61 -32.14 -6.47
C ALA A 188 7.33 -31.43 -6.07
N TYR A 189 7.49 -30.17 -5.66
CA TYR A 189 6.41 -29.32 -5.17
C TYR A 189 6.58 -27.89 -5.68
N PHE A 190 5.45 -27.23 -5.91
CA PHE A 190 5.36 -25.78 -5.98
C PHE A 190 4.98 -25.27 -4.59
N LEU A 191 5.91 -24.59 -3.93
CA LEU A 191 5.71 -23.98 -2.61
C LEU A 191 5.69 -22.46 -2.73
N THR A 192 4.58 -21.83 -2.33
CA THR A 192 4.40 -20.38 -2.32
C THR A 192 4.41 -19.85 -0.89
N ILE A 193 5.37 -18.94 -0.61
CA ILE A 193 5.48 -18.25 0.68
C ILE A 193 5.32 -16.74 0.49
N THR A 194 4.83 -16.04 1.51
CA THR A 194 4.59 -14.58 1.48
C THR A 194 5.55 -13.78 2.38
N GLU A 195 6.52 -14.48 2.98
CA GLU A 195 7.59 -13.94 3.81
C GLU A 195 8.95 -14.48 3.32
N GLY A 196 10.04 -14.13 4.02
CA GLY A 196 11.40 -14.47 3.60
C GLY A 196 12.36 -14.68 4.77
N LYS A 197 12.04 -15.62 5.67
CA LYS A 197 12.93 -16.05 6.76
C LYS A 197 14.18 -16.76 6.20
N TYR A 198 15.25 -16.85 6.99
CA TYR A 198 16.53 -17.43 6.54
C TYR A 198 16.36 -18.89 6.05
N HIS A 199 16.80 -19.26 4.85
CA HIS A 199 16.63 -20.65 4.34
C HIS A 199 15.19 -21.23 4.50
N GLN A 200 14.15 -20.38 4.48
CA GLN A 200 12.81 -20.74 4.95
C GLN A 200 12.27 -22.01 4.29
N VAL A 201 12.31 -22.09 2.95
CA VAL A 201 11.82 -23.25 2.20
C VAL A 201 12.51 -24.55 2.62
N LYS A 202 13.84 -24.52 2.80
CA LYS A 202 14.60 -25.70 3.22
C LYS A 202 14.23 -26.15 4.62
N ARG A 203 14.08 -25.20 5.55
CA ARG A 203 13.71 -25.49 6.94
C ARG A 203 12.26 -25.96 7.06
N MET A 204 11.34 -25.39 6.28
CA MET A 204 9.96 -25.86 6.21
C MET A 204 9.87 -27.32 5.76
N MET A 205 10.57 -27.68 4.68
CA MET A 205 10.63 -29.07 4.21
C MET A 205 11.28 -30.00 5.25
N GLN A 206 12.32 -29.52 5.94
CA GLN A 206 12.98 -30.27 7.02
C GLN A 206 12.06 -30.51 8.22
N ALA A 207 11.21 -29.55 8.59
CA ALA A 207 10.20 -29.68 9.64
C ALA A 207 9.12 -30.73 9.30
N CYS A 208 8.98 -31.05 8.01
CA CYS A 208 8.17 -32.15 7.47
C CYS A 208 9.00 -33.43 7.21
N GLY A 209 10.22 -33.52 7.72
CA GLY A 209 11.08 -34.70 7.60
C GLY A 209 11.66 -34.93 6.20
N ARG A 210 11.67 -33.91 5.33
CA ARG A 210 12.21 -33.99 3.96
C ARG A 210 13.39 -33.07 3.75
N ARG A 211 14.40 -33.53 3.01
CA ARG A 211 15.53 -32.71 2.60
C ARG A 211 15.32 -32.18 1.20
N VAL A 212 15.58 -30.89 1.01
CA VAL A 212 15.54 -30.25 -0.31
C VAL A 212 16.79 -30.65 -1.10
N THR A 213 16.60 -31.27 -2.26
CA THR A 213 17.68 -31.69 -3.18
C THR A 213 17.92 -30.67 -4.29
N TYR A 214 16.89 -29.91 -4.64
CA TYR A 214 16.96 -28.83 -5.62
C TYR A 214 15.93 -27.75 -5.30
N LEU A 215 16.32 -26.49 -5.48
CA LEU A 215 15.48 -25.34 -5.18
C LEU A 215 15.64 -24.28 -6.25
N ARG A 216 14.51 -23.89 -6.85
CA ARG A 216 14.45 -22.83 -7.85
C ARG A 216 13.28 -21.90 -7.58
N ARG A 217 13.52 -20.59 -7.49
CA ARG A 217 12.42 -19.62 -7.46
C ARG A 217 11.90 -19.41 -8.87
N ILE A 218 10.62 -19.65 -9.09
CA ILE A 218 10.00 -19.52 -10.42
C ILE A 218 9.16 -18.25 -10.57
N SER A 219 8.69 -17.68 -9.46
CA SER A 219 7.95 -16.43 -9.46
C SER A 219 8.22 -15.58 -8.21
N MET A 220 8.00 -14.27 -8.35
CA MET A 220 7.96 -13.31 -7.24
C MET A 220 6.99 -12.18 -7.60
N GLY A 221 5.87 -12.10 -6.86
CA GLY A 221 4.76 -11.23 -7.24
C GLY A 221 4.27 -11.55 -8.67
N PRO A 222 4.13 -10.57 -9.57
CA PRO A 222 3.68 -10.78 -10.94
C PRO A 222 4.78 -11.32 -11.85
N LEU A 223 6.05 -11.30 -11.42
CA LEU A 223 7.15 -11.77 -12.25
C LEU A 223 7.17 -13.29 -12.25
N VAL A 224 7.26 -13.86 -13.45
CA VAL A 224 7.40 -15.30 -13.68
C VAL A 224 8.62 -15.49 -14.58
N LEU A 225 9.47 -16.47 -14.24
CA LEU A 225 10.75 -16.69 -14.92
C LEU A 225 10.54 -17.09 -16.39
N GLY A 226 9.47 -17.85 -16.66
CA GLY A 226 9.18 -18.44 -17.97
C GLY A 226 10.24 -19.45 -18.42
N ASP A 227 9.99 -20.08 -19.57
CA ASP A 227 10.90 -21.08 -20.14
C ASP A 227 11.92 -20.46 -21.11
N SER A 228 11.74 -19.20 -21.48
CA SER A 228 12.54 -18.52 -22.50
C SER A 228 13.84 -17.90 -22.00
N LEU A 229 14.03 -17.78 -20.69
CA LEU A 229 15.26 -17.23 -20.09
C LEU A 229 16.11 -18.37 -19.52
N ALA A 230 17.19 -18.73 -20.21
CA ALA A 230 18.02 -19.86 -19.81
C ALA A 230 18.77 -19.59 -18.49
N LEU A 231 19.23 -20.65 -17.84
CA LEU A 231 19.96 -20.53 -16.58
C LEU A 231 21.24 -19.71 -16.77
N GLY A 232 21.43 -18.68 -15.94
CA GLY A 232 22.57 -17.76 -16.04
C GLY A 232 22.34 -16.55 -16.95
N GLU A 233 21.23 -16.51 -17.69
CA GLU A 233 20.85 -15.37 -18.52
C GLU A 233 20.06 -14.33 -17.73
N PHE A 234 20.19 -13.08 -18.16
CA PHE A 234 19.39 -11.98 -17.68
C PHE A 234 18.95 -11.11 -18.86
N ARG A 235 17.86 -10.39 -18.65
CA ARG A 235 17.34 -9.42 -19.62
C ARG A 235 16.67 -8.27 -18.90
N PRO A 236 16.51 -7.11 -19.55
CA PRO A 236 15.62 -6.08 -19.06
C PRO A 236 14.21 -6.64 -18.83
N LEU A 237 13.51 -6.09 -17.84
CA LEU A 237 12.07 -6.35 -17.74
C LEU A 237 11.37 -5.86 -19.00
N THR A 238 10.38 -6.64 -19.44
CA THR A 238 9.44 -6.19 -20.46
C THR A 238 8.55 -5.07 -19.88
N GLU A 239 7.97 -4.25 -20.75
CA GLU A 239 7.04 -3.20 -20.30
C GLU A 239 5.85 -3.77 -19.53
N LYS A 240 5.37 -4.97 -19.89
CA LYS A 240 4.29 -5.67 -19.19
C LYS A 240 4.69 -6.09 -17.78
N GLU A 241 5.88 -6.66 -17.61
CA GLU A 241 6.41 -7.05 -16.29
C GLU A 241 6.66 -5.83 -15.40
N LEU A 242 7.19 -4.75 -15.97
CA LEU A 242 7.38 -3.51 -15.25
C LEU A 242 6.04 -2.91 -14.84
N SER A 243 5.05 -2.90 -15.75
CA SER A 243 3.68 -2.41 -15.47
C SER A 243 3.04 -3.21 -14.33
N ALA A 244 3.14 -4.54 -14.36
CA ALA A 244 2.60 -5.39 -13.32
C ALA A 244 3.31 -5.20 -11.96
N LEU A 245 4.64 -4.96 -11.96
CA LEU A 245 5.38 -4.60 -10.75
C LEU A 245 4.97 -3.23 -10.20
N THR A 246 4.73 -2.26 -11.08
CA THR A 246 4.22 -0.94 -10.69
C THR A 246 2.75 -0.98 -10.30
N ALA A 247 1.98 -1.97 -10.75
CA ALA A 247 0.62 -2.21 -10.30
C ALA A 247 0.57 -2.83 -8.89
N LEU A 248 1.62 -3.55 -8.46
CA LEU A 248 1.84 -3.89 -7.05
C LEU A 248 2.28 -2.69 -6.19
N MET A 249 2.65 -1.57 -6.82
CA MET A 249 2.91 -0.31 -6.12
C MET A 249 1.58 0.45 -6.04
N PRO A 250 1.23 1.04 -4.88
CA PRO A 250 0.18 2.06 -4.85
C PRO A 250 0.61 3.21 -5.77
N GLY A 251 0.06 3.16 -6.98
CA GLY A 251 0.09 4.18 -7.98
C GLY A 251 1.16 4.13 -9.10
N GLN A 252 0.82 3.56 -10.25
CA GLN A 252 0.67 4.19 -11.60
C GLN A 252 0.60 3.10 -12.68
N LYS A 253 -0.55 3.08 -13.39
CA LYS A 253 -0.88 2.32 -14.61
C LYS A 253 -1.22 0.83 -14.48
N GLU A 254 -2.52 0.55 -14.36
CA GLU A 254 -3.19 -0.58 -15.04
C GLU A 254 -4.71 -0.32 -15.15
N GLU A 255 -5.07 0.77 -15.84
CA GLU A 255 -6.29 0.79 -16.66
C GLU A 255 -5.86 0.43 -18.08
N ASN A 256 -6.04 -0.84 -18.44
CA ASN A 256 -6.42 -1.33 -19.77
C ASN A 256 -6.03 -2.81 -19.89
N ALA A 257 -6.94 -3.69 -19.47
CA ALA A 257 -7.48 -4.74 -20.32
C ALA A 257 -8.32 -5.75 -19.51
N ALA A 258 -9.61 -5.79 -19.86
CA ALA A 258 -10.69 -6.73 -19.49
C ALA A 258 -11.67 -6.11 -18.46
N ARG A 259 -12.91 -5.78 -18.81
CA ARG A 259 -13.83 -6.42 -19.77
C ARG A 259 -14.75 -5.38 -20.40
N GLY A 260 -15.20 -5.64 -21.62
CA GLY A 260 -16.25 -4.86 -22.27
C GLY A 260 -17.51 -4.81 -21.40
N ALA A 261 -17.85 -3.60 -20.95
CA ALA A 261 -19.15 -3.22 -20.40
C ALA A 261 -19.27 -1.69 -20.37
N GLY A 262 -19.36 -1.03 -21.54
CA GLY A 262 -19.66 0.40 -21.64
C GLY A 262 -18.70 1.36 -20.91
N PRO A 263 -18.93 2.68 -20.94
CA PRO A 263 -18.19 3.63 -20.12
C PRO A 263 -18.54 3.40 -18.63
N VAL A 264 -17.52 3.30 -17.77
CA VAL A 264 -17.68 3.35 -16.31
C VAL A 264 -18.33 4.69 -15.97
N PRO A 265 -19.47 4.72 -15.26
CA PRO A 265 -20.12 5.98 -14.91
C PRO A 265 -19.22 6.84 -13.99
N ASP A 266 -19.05 8.12 -14.34
CA ASP A 266 -18.46 9.19 -13.52
C ASP A 266 -19.02 9.10 -12.08
N MET A 267 -18.12 8.98 -11.10
CA MET A 267 -18.40 8.74 -9.68
C MET A 267 -19.25 9.85 -9.08
N LEU A 268 -19.04 11.10 -9.49
CA LEU A 268 -19.80 12.24 -9.02
C LEU A 268 -20.98 12.62 -9.92
N SER A 269 -21.08 12.03 -11.11
CA SER A 269 -22.19 12.31 -12.03
C SER A 269 -23.54 11.99 -11.39
N GLY A 270 -24.39 13.02 -11.33
CA GLY A 270 -25.75 12.93 -10.78
C GLY A 270 -25.83 13.07 -9.26
N MET A 271 -24.70 13.18 -8.54
CA MET A 271 -24.69 13.39 -7.10
C MET A 271 -25.06 14.84 -6.72
N GLU A 272 -25.73 15.01 -5.59
CA GLU A 272 -26.06 16.32 -4.99
C GLU A 272 -25.14 16.66 -3.80
N ALA A 273 -24.71 15.62 -3.09
CA ALA A 273 -23.90 15.76 -1.88
C ALA A 273 -22.84 14.68 -1.79
N VAL A 274 -21.72 15.05 -1.16
CA VAL A 274 -20.66 14.14 -0.75
C VAL A 274 -20.54 14.20 0.76
N ILE A 275 -20.61 13.04 1.39
CA ILE A 275 -20.56 12.90 2.84
C ILE A 275 -19.30 12.10 3.18
N PHE A 276 -18.52 12.59 4.11
CA PHE A 276 -17.25 11.97 4.50
C PHE A 276 -17.37 11.43 5.91
N ASP A 277 -16.98 10.18 6.13
CA ASP A 277 -16.35 9.88 7.41
C ASP A 277 -15.07 10.71 7.56
N LEU A 278 -14.66 10.97 8.81
CA LEU A 278 -13.49 11.79 9.09
C LEU A 278 -12.22 10.96 9.23
N ASP A 279 -12.18 10.07 10.22
CA ASP A 279 -10.97 9.44 10.74
C ASP A 279 -10.63 8.20 9.91
N GLY A 280 -9.46 8.17 9.28
CA GLY A 280 -9.14 7.10 8.33
C GLY A 280 -9.82 7.27 6.98
N THR A 281 -10.67 8.26 6.80
CA THR A 281 -11.27 8.61 5.51
C THR A 281 -10.74 9.93 4.98
N LEU A 282 -11.05 11.05 5.62
CA LEU A 282 -10.65 12.38 5.17
C LEU A 282 -9.29 12.82 5.75
N VAL A 283 -9.03 12.43 7.01
CA VAL A 283 -7.77 12.68 7.71
C VAL A 283 -7.04 11.37 8.03
N ASP A 284 -5.71 11.42 8.04
CA ASP A 284 -4.85 10.31 8.43
C ASP A 284 -4.61 10.34 9.95
N SER A 285 -5.56 9.78 10.71
CA SER A 285 -5.62 9.86 12.18
C SER A 285 -5.73 8.50 12.89
N MET A 286 -5.97 7.41 12.17
CA MET A 286 -6.22 6.10 12.80
C MET A 286 -5.03 5.56 13.60
N TRP A 287 -3.80 6.00 13.27
CA TRP A 287 -2.59 5.68 14.03
C TRP A 287 -2.54 6.26 15.46
N VAL A 288 -3.41 7.23 15.78
CA VAL A 288 -3.44 7.90 17.08
C VAL A 288 -4.02 6.99 18.17
N TRP A 289 -5.09 6.26 17.83
CA TRP A 289 -5.94 5.57 18.81
C TRP A 289 -5.27 4.40 19.56
N PRO A 290 -4.50 3.51 18.91
CA PRO A 290 -3.86 2.41 19.62
C PRO A 290 -2.93 2.87 20.75
N GLY A 291 -2.27 4.01 20.58
CA GLY A 291 -1.42 4.61 21.61
C GLY A 291 -2.23 5.15 22.79
N ILE A 292 -3.34 5.83 22.51
CA ILE A 292 -4.25 6.38 23.52
C ILE A 292 -4.87 5.26 24.34
N ASP A 293 -5.34 4.19 23.70
CA ASP A 293 -5.95 3.04 24.37
C ASP A 293 -5.00 2.43 25.39
N VAL A 294 -3.75 2.17 24.98
CA VAL A 294 -2.72 1.60 25.83
C VAL A 294 -2.36 2.55 26.98
N GLU A 295 -2.15 3.83 26.70
CA GLU A 295 -1.78 4.81 27.72
C GLU A 295 -2.92 5.02 28.73
N TYR A 296 -4.16 5.09 28.25
CA TYR A 296 -5.33 5.29 29.09
C TYR A 296 -5.54 4.10 30.04
N LEU A 297 -5.53 2.87 29.52
CA LEU A 297 -5.72 1.66 30.32
C LEU A 297 -4.59 1.45 31.34
N LYS A 298 -3.36 1.86 31.01
CA LYS A 298 -2.21 1.80 31.92
C LYS A 298 -2.44 2.63 33.19
N ARG A 299 -3.24 3.71 33.15
CA ARG A 299 -3.60 4.52 34.33
C ARG A 299 -4.38 3.72 35.38
N PHE A 300 -5.03 2.64 34.96
CA PHE A 300 -5.78 1.72 35.82
C PHE A 300 -5.03 0.42 36.10
N GLY A 301 -3.76 0.32 35.69
CA GLY A 301 -2.95 -0.88 35.84
C GLY A 301 -3.33 -2.02 34.88
N ILE A 302 -4.08 -1.71 33.83
CA ILE A 302 -4.59 -2.68 32.86
C ILE A 302 -3.64 -2.71 31.66
N SER A 303 -3.19 -3.92 31.30
CA SER A 303 -2.38 -4.15 30.09
C SER A 303 -3.28 -4.71 29.00
N LEU A 304 -3.17 -4.17 27.79
CA LEU A 304 -3.94 -4.63 26.63
C LEU A 304 -3.19 -5.76 25.92
N ASP A 305 -3.77 -6.95 25.91
CA ASP A 305 -3.18 -8.22 25.43
C ASP A 305 -3.88 -8.80 24.18
N GLY A 306 -4.77 -8.03 23.54
CA GLY A 306 -5.55 -8.46 22.39
C GLY A 306 -6.01 -7.35 21.44
N ARG A 307 -6.88 -7.71 20.47
CA ARG A 307 -7.42 -6.80 19.45
C ARG A 307 -8.60 -5.98 20.00
N LEU A 308 -8.35 -4.71 20.34
CA LEU A 308 -9.38 -3.78 20.80
C LEU A 308 -10.08 -3.06 19.63
N GLN A 309 -9.32 -2.65 18.62
CA GLN A 309 -9.82 -1.85 17.50
C GLN A 309 -11.02 -2.51 16.80
N GLY A 310 -10.92 -3.81 16.46
CA GLY A 310 -12.00 -4.54 15.80
C GLY A 310 -13.26 -4.74 16.66
N ASP A 311 -13.16 -4.65 17.99
CA ASP A 311 -14.32 -4.79 18.88
C ASP A 311 -15.13 -3.49 19.01
N VAL A 312 -14.50 -2.34 18.72
CA VAL A 312 -15.10 -1.01 18.84
C VAL A 312 -15.35 -0.33 17.49
N ASP A 313 -14.95 -0.95 16.38
CA ASP A 313 -15.14 -0.42 15.03
C ASP A 313 -16.62 -0.06 14.77
N GLY A 314 -16.85 1.19 14.35
CA GLY A 314 -18.17 1.73 14.05
C GLY A 314 -18.93 2.27 15.27
N MET A 315 -18.59 1.87 16.50
CA MET A 315 -19.19 2.45 17.70
C MET A 315 -18.98 3.97 17.75
N SER A 316 -19.95 4.70 18.29
CA SER A 316 -19.78 6.11 18.63
C SER A 316 -18.74 6.29 19.75
N PHE A 317 -18.23 7.50 19.91
CA PHE A 317 -17.31 7.86 20.99
C PHE A 317 -17.89 7.50 22.38
N THR A 318 -19.19 7.76 22.58
CA THR A 318 -19.90 7.41 23.83
C THR A 318 -20.06 5.90 24.00
N GLU A 319 -20.46 5.16 22.96
CA GLU A 319 -20.56 3.69 23.02
C GLU A 319 -19.20 3.05 23.31
N THR A 320 -18.12 3.58 22.73
CA THR A 320 -16.75 3.14 23.00
C THR A 320 -16.36 3.39 24.46
N ALA A 321 -16.71 4.55 25.02
CA ALA A 321 -16.45 4.86 26.43
C ALA A 321 -17.26 3.95 27.39
N VAL A 322 -18.52 3.65 27.07
CA VAL A 322 -19.34 2.67 27.80
C VAL A 322 -18.68 1.29 27.73
N TYR A 323 -18.26 0.87 26.53
CA TYR A 323 -17.58 -0.40 26.31
C TYR A 323 -16.32 -0.53 27.17
N PHE A 324 -15.47 0.50 27.20
CA PHE A 324 -14.27 0.50 28.05
C PHE A 324 -14.62 0.39 29.53
N LYS A 325 -15.63 1.15 29.97
CA LYS A 325 -16.11 1.12 31.35
C LYS A 325 -16.53 -0.27 31.78
N GLU A 326 -17.31 -0.96 30.95
CA GLU A 326 -17.85 -2.28 31.24
C GLU A 326 -16.79 -3.38 31.09
N ARG A 327 -16.04 -3.39 29.98
CA ARG A 327 -15.06 -4.44 29.68
C ARG A 327 -13.88 -4.42 30.64
N PHE A 328 -13.38 -3.22 30.98
CA PHE A 328 -12.16 -3.05 31.77
C PHE A 328 -12.43 -2.63 33.22
N GLY A 329 -13.69 -2.48 33.61
CA GLY A 329 -14.08 -2.11 34.98
C GLY A 329 -13.61 -0.70 35.37
N ILE A 330 -13.61 0.24 34.43
CA ILE A 330 -13.10 1.60 34.67
C ILE A 330 -14.03 2.34 35.65
N PRO A 331 -13.51 2.86 36.78
CA PRO A 331 -14.34 3.50 37.80
C PRO A 331 -14.88 4.86 37.34
N ASP A 332 -14.16 5.55 36.46
CA ASP A 332 -14.52 6.88 35.98
C ASP A 332 -15.89 6.90 35.25
N PRO A 333 -16.69 7.98 35.42
CA PRO A 333 -17.93 8.15 34.66
C PRO A 333 -17.61 8.33 33.17
N VAL A 334 -18.55 7.92 32.29
CA VAL A 334 -18.38 7.90 30.82
C VAL A 334 -17.89 9.25 30.30
N GLU A 335 -18.44 10.35 30.82
CA GLU A 335 -18.08 11.71 30.45
C GLU A 335 -16.60 12.03 30.74
N LYS A 336 -16.08 11.54 31.86
CA LYS A 336 -14.67 11.73 32.25
C LYS A 336 -13.72 10.87 31.41
N ILE A 337 -14.16 9.67 31.00
CA ILE A 337 -13.42 8.82 30.06
C ILE A 337 -13.23 9.59 28.74
N MET A 338 -14.34 10.09 28.18
CA MET A 338 -14.36 10.85 26.94
C MET A 338 -13.51 12.13 27.04
N GLU A 339 -13.63 12.88 28.13
CA GLU A 339 -12.82 14.09 28.38
C GLU A 339 -11.32 13.76 28.41
N THR A 340 -10.94 12.66 29.06
CA THR A 340 -9.54 12.24 29.13
C THR A 340 -9.00 11.84 27.75
N TRP A 341 -9.77 11.10 26.96
CA TRP A 341 -9.39 10.75 25.59
C TRP A 341 -9.24 11.97 24.69
N ASN A 342 -10.15 12.94 24.78
CA ASN A 342 -10.02 14.20 24.06
C ASN A 342 -8.71 14.91 24.42
N GLN A 343 -8.40 15.04 25.71
CA GLN A 343 -7.14 15.68 26.16
C GLN A 343 -5.90 14.94 25.65
N MET A 344 -5.94 13.60 25.59
CA MET A 344 -4.83 12.79 25.09
C MET A 344 -4.65 12.89 23.56
N ALA A 345 -5.75 13.04 22.82
CA ALA A 345 -5.74 13.12 21.36
C ALA A 345 -5.52 14.54 20.81
N GLU A 346 -5.88 15.57 21.57
CA GLU A 346 -6.00 16.95 21.08
C GLU A 346 -4.71 17.48 20.43
N GLU A 347 -3.56 17.30 21.10
CA GLU A 347 -2.27 17.75 20.56
C GLU A 347 -1.95 17.11 19.20
N LYS A 348 -2.24 15.81 19.06
CA LYS A 348 -2.02 15.06 17.81
C LYS A 348 -2.97 15.52 16.72
N TYR A 349 -4.25 15.69 17.02
CA TYR A 349 -5.25 16.16 16.06
C TYR A 349 -4.98 17.60 15.60
N LEU A 350 -4.42 18.44 16.46
CA LEU A 350 -4.13 19.84 16.16
C LEU A 350 -2.83 20.02 15.36
N HIS A 351 -1.82 19.16 15.58
CA HIS A 351 -0.46 19.41 15.07
C HIS A 351 0.15 18.29 14.21
N GLU A 352 -0.28 17.05 14.37
CA GLU A 352 0.33 15.89 13.71
C GLU A 352 -0.59 15.25 12.66
N VAL A 353 -1.91 15.25 12.89
CA VAL A 353 -2.89 14.70 11.95
C VAL A 353 -2.97 15.59 10.72
N SER A 354 -2.86 14.96 9.54
CA SER A 354 -2.91 15.63 8.25
C SER A 354 -4.04 15.10 7.39
N LEU A 355 -4.44 15.88 6.37
CA LEU A 355 -5.37 15.39 5.37
C LEU A 355 -4.80 14.20 4.59
N LYS A 356 -5.68 13.24 4.27
CA LYS A 356 -5.33 12.19 3.32
C LYS A 356 -4.89 12.79 1.99
N LYS A 357 -3.94 12.12 1.36
CA LYS A 357 -3.30 12.59 0.14
C LYS A 357 -4.34 12.88 -0.94
N GLY A 358 -4.32 14.12 -1.46
CA GLY A 358 -5.26 14.60 -2.47
C GLY A 358 -6.61 15.11 -1.94
N ALA A 359 -6.95 14.90 -0.66
CA ALA A 359 -8.28 15.21 -0.12
C ALA A 359 -8.64 16.68 -0.29
N ARG A 360 -7.68 17.59 -0.08
CA ARG A 360 -7.91 19.03 -0.28
C ARG A 360 -8.32 19.38 -1.70
N ALA A 361 -7.56 18.90 -2.67
CA ALA A 361 -7.83 19.15 -4.08
C ALA A 361 -9.19 18.57 -4.48
N PHE A 362 -9.57 17.43 -3.92
CA PHE A 362 -10.89 16.84 -4.13
C PHE A 362 -12.01 17.68 -3.53
N LEU A 363 -11.89 18.13 -2.27
CA LEU A 363 -12.88 19.02 -1.65
C LEU A 363 -13.06 20.32 -2.47
N ASP A 364 -11.96 20.89 -2.96
CA ASP A 364 -11.98 22.06 -3.84
C ASP A 364 -12.68 21.77 -5.17
N ALA A 365 -12.47 20.60 -5.76
CA ALA A 365 -13.14 20.16 -6.97
C ALA A 365 -14.66 19.97 -6.75
N CYS A 366 -15.06 19.34 -5.65
CA CYS A 366 -16.47 19.19 -5.31
C CYS A 366 -17.15 20.55 -5.11
N ALA A 367 -16.49 21.49 -4.43
CA ALA A 367 -16.99 22.85 -4.26
C ALA A 367 -17.16 23.57 -5.61
N ARG A 368 -16.19 23.45 -6.54
CA ARG A 368 -16.31 24.02 -7.91
C ARG A 368 -17.48 23.43 -8.69
N LYS A 369 -17.84 22.16 -8.45
CA LYS A 369 -19.01 21.50 -9.05
C LYS A 369 -20.34 21.82 -8.34
N GLY A 370 -20.31 22.61 -7.25
CA GLY A 370 -21.50 22.97 -6.50
C GLY A 370 -22.08 21.84 -5.64
N LEU A 371 -21.29 20.80 -5.34
CA LEU A 371 -21.69 19.71 -4.47
C LEU A 371 -21.71 20.16 -3.01
N LYS A 372 -22.73 19.72 -2.27
CA LYS A 372 -22.81 19.97 -0.82
C LYS A 372 -21.92 19.00 -0.07
N LEU A 373 -21.11 19.49 0.87
CA LEU A 373 -20.17 18.68 1.62
C LEU A 373 -20.64 18.53 3.07
N GLY A 374 -20.62 17.30 3.58
CA GLY A 374 -20.92 17.00 4.97
C GLY A 374 -19.94 16.02 5.61
N VAL A 375 -19.85 16.04 6.93
CA VAL A 375 -19.06 15.08 7.74
C VAL A 375 -19.99 14.27 8.64
N ALA A 376 -19.77 12.95 8.65
CA ALA A 376 -20.50 11.94 9.41
C ALA A 376 -19.50 10.99 10.13
N THR A 377 -19.12 11.33 11.36
CA THR A 377 -18.03 10.65 12.09
C THR A 377 -18.51 10.06 13.41
N SER A 378 -17.87 8.98 13.87
CA SER A 378 -18.10 8.44 15.22
C SER A 378 -17.30 9.14 16.31
N ASN A 379 -16.38 10.04 15.96
CA ASN A 379 -15.49 10.73 16.88
C ASN A 379 -16.18 11.92 17.60
N SER A 380 -15.49 12.53 18.57
CA SER A 380 -16.01 13.65 19.35
C SER A 380 -16.01 14.97 18.56
N ARG A 381 -17.01 15.83 18.82
CA ARG A 381 -17.11 17.14 18.15
C ARG A 381 -15.86 18.01 18.36
N GLN A 382 -15.26 17.94 19.55
CA GLN A 382 -14.05 18.70 19.88
C GLN A 382 -12.89 18.35 18.95
N LEU A 383 -12.59 17.06 18.76
CA LEU A 383 -11.48 16.62 17.91
C LEU A 383 -11.75 16.88 16.43
N VAL A 384 -13.00 16.71 15.99
CA VAL A 384 -13.44 16.98 14.62
C VAL A 384 -13.25 18.45 14.26
N GLU A 385 -13.73 19.37 15.10
CA GLU A 385 -13.59 20.80 14.86
C GLU A 385 -12.13 21.23 14.92
N ALA A 386 -11.35 20.70 15.88
CA ALA A 386 -9.93 20.99 16.02
C ALA A 386 -9.13 20.63 14.75
N VAL A 387 -9.28 19.41 14.22
CA VAL A 387 -8.52 18.99 13.03
C VAL A 387 -8.99 19.70 11.77
N LEU A 388 -10.29 19.91 11.59
CA LEU A 388 -10.81 20.59 10.40
C LEU A 388 -10.41 22.07 10.37
N ASP A 389 -10.33 22.73 11.52
CA ASP A 389 -9.85 24.11 11.65
C ASP A 389 -8.33 24.21 11.47
N ALA A 390 -7.55 23.30 12.08
CA ALA A 390 -6.10 23.20 11.89
C ALA A 390 -5.71 23.01 10.42
N GLN A 391 -6.52 22.21 9.71
CA GLN A 391 -6.38 22.01 8.28
C GLN A 391 -6.98 23.18 7.47
N GLY A 392 -7.72 24.12 8.06
CA GLY A 392 -8.31 25.24 7.34
C GLY A 392 -9.36 24.81 6.31
N ILE A 393 -10.14 23.78 6.61
CA ILE A 393 -11.24 23.27 5.77
C ILE A 393 -12.58 23.22 6.47
N LEU A 394 -12.66 23.61 7.75
CA LEU A 394 -13.89 23.63 8.53
C LEU A 394 -15.04 24.34 7.78
N THR A 395 -14.74 25.48 7.15
CA THR A 395 -15.72 26.29 6.41
C THR A 395 -16.17 25.70 5.08
N LYS A 396 -15.57 24.60 4.61
CA LYS A 396 -15.98 23.91 3.38
C LYS A 396 -17.19 23.01 3.57
N PHE A 397 -17.50 22.62 4.82
CA PHE A 397 -18.60 21.71 5.13
C PHE A 397 -19.84 22.48 5.53
N SER A 398 -20.96 22.18 4.87
CA SER A 398 -22.27 22.76 5.21
C SER A 398 -22.88 22.10 6.45
N CYS A 399 -22.40 20.91 6.82
CA CYS A 399 -22.89 20.14 7.96
C CYS A 399 -21.79 19.22 8.50
N ILE A 400 -21.66 19.17 9.82
CA ILE A 400 -20.79 18.23 10.55
C ILE A 400 -21.66 17.63 11.65
N LEU A 401 -21.79 16.30 11.68
CA LEU A 401 -22.48 15.57 12.74
C LEU A 401 -21.60 14.43 13.25
N THR A 402 -21.74 14.15 14.54
CA THR A 402 -21.13 13.01 15.21
C THR A 402 -22.17 11.92 15.50
N SER A 403 -21.77 10.64 15.53
CA SER A 403 -22.66 9.51 15.87
C SER A 403 -23.30 9.67 17.26
N CYS A 404 -22.64 10.40 18.16
CA CYS A 404 -23.16 10.75 19.48
C CYS A 404 -24.44 11.62 19.42
N GLU A 405 -24.63 12.40 18.34
CA GLU A 405 -25.78 13.30 18.17
C GLU A 405 -27.01 12.61 17.57
N VAL A 406 -26.86 11.41 17.01
CA VAL A 406 -27.94 10.65 16.33
C VAL A 406 -28.35 9.37 17.08
N GLY A 407 -27.61 9.03 18.16
CA GLY A 407 -28.01 8.04 19.16
C GLY A 407 -27.52 6.60 18.95
N LYS A 408 -27.06 6.23 17.74
CA LYS A 408 -26.44 4.92 17.47
C LYS A 408 -25.20 5.05 16.59
N GLY A 409 -24.17 4.27 16.90
CA GLY A 409 -23.01 4.10 16.04
C GLY A 409 -23.30 3.34 14.74
N LYS A 410 -22.31 3.35 13.85
CA LYS A 410 -22.28 2.54 12.63
C LYS A 410 -22.25 1.05 13.04
N PRO A 411 -22.95 0.13 12.35
CA PRO A 411 -23.47 0.23 10.99
C PRO A 411 -24.90 0.79 10.88
N ALA A 412 -25.48 1.40 11.93
CA ALA A 412 -26.79 2.03 11.81
C ALA A 412 -26.74 3.20 10.79
N PRO A 413 -27.75 3.37 9.91
CA PRO A 413 -27.73 4.37 8.84
C PRO A 413 -27.97 5.81 9.31
N ASP A 414 -28.34 5.98 10.58
CA ASP A 414 -28.88 7.21 11.18
C ASP A 414 -27.97 8.42 10.96
N ILE A 415 -26.64 8.26 11.10
CA ILE A 415 -25.69 9.37 10.94
C ILE A 415 -25.66 9.90 9.50
N TYR A 416 -25.62 9.01 8.51
CA TYR A 416 -25.61 9.41 7.10
C TYR A 416 -26.96 10.01 6.69
N LEU A 417 -28.08 9.41 7.12
CA LEU A 417 -29.42 9.95 6.86
C LEU A 417 -29.59 11.35 7.49
N ALA A 418 -29.11 11.56 8.71
CA ALA A 418 -29.16 12.85 9.37
C ALA A 418 -28.33 13.92 8.64
N VAL A 419 -27.12 13.58 8.17
CA VAL A 419 -26.29 14.50 7.38
C VAL A 419 -26.95 14.82 6.05
N ALA A 420 -27.44 13.83 5.28
CA ALA A 420 -28.13 14.06 4.02
C ALA A 420 -29.37 14.96 4.20
N GLY A 421 -30.15 14.72 5.28
CA GLY A 421 -31.30 15.55 5.65
C GLY A 421 -30.91 17.02 5.91
N LYS A 422 -29.81 17.25 6.66
CA LYS A 422 -29.29 18.61 6.90
C LYS A 422 -28.73 19.29 5.65
N LEU A 423 -28.15 18.50 4.75
CA LEU A 423 -27.72 19.00 3.44
C LEU A 423 -28.92 19.24 2.50
N GLY A 424 -30.11 18.70 2.81
CA GLY A 424 -31.27 18.74 1.92
C GLY A 424 -30.96 18.04 0.60
N ALA A 425 -30.35 16.85 0.67
CA ALA A 425 -30.00 16.01 -0.46
C ALA A 425 -30.74 14.67 -0.39
N ASP A 426 -31.12 14.12 -1.54
CA ASP A 426 -31.68 12.77 -1.62
C ASP A 426 -30.58 11.74 -1.29
N PRO A 427 -30.78 10.80 -0.34
CA PRO A 427 -29.80 9.74 -0.07
C PRO A 427 -29.35 8.97 -1.32
N ALA A 428 -30.23 8.70 -2.28
CA ALA A 428 -29.86 8.02 -3.52
C ALA A 428 -28.93 8.84 -4.43
N ARG A 429 -28.81 10.15 -4.16
CA ARG A 429 -27.92 11.10 -4.83
C ARG A 429 -26.79 11.57 -3.93
N CYS A 430 -26.52 10.84 -2.85
CA CYS A 430 -25.37 11.06 -1.98
C CYS A 430 -24.27 10.04 -2.27
N LEU A 431 -23.03 10.49 -2.23
CA LEU A 431 -21.84 9.65 -2.21
C LEU A 431 -21.17 9.73 -0.84
N VAL A 432 -21.01 8.59 -0.19
CA VAL A 432 -20.31 8.46 1.10
C VAL A 432 -18.87 8.04 0.86
N PHE A 433 -17.91 8.65 1.56
CA PHE A 433 -16.54 8.15 1.68
C PHE A 433 -16.34 7.53 3.06
N GLU A 434 -15.73 6.34 3.11
CA GLU A 434 -15.57 5.52 4.32
C GLU A 434 -14.38 4.58 4.23
N ASP A 435 -13.77 4.19 5.34
CA ASP A 435 -12.58 3.32 5.38
C ASP A 435 -12.81 2.00 6.13
N ILE A 436 -13.88 1.86 6.91
CA ILE A 436 -14.18 0.64 7.68
C ILE A 436 -15.48 -0.05 7.25
N GLU A 437 -15.55 -1.37 7.44
CA GLU A 437 -16.72 -2.18 7.04
C GLU A 437 -18.04 -1.71 7.68
N PRO A 438 -18.14 -1.47 9.01
CA PRO A 438 -19.38 -0.99 9.62
C PRO A 438 -19.86 0.34 9.01
N GLY A 439 -18.92 1.20 8.65
CA GLY A 439 -19.20 2.48 8.02
C GLY A 439 -19.70 2.36 6.59
N ILE A 440 -19.09 1.50 5.78
CA ILE A 440 -19.58 1.18 4.44
C ILE A 440 -21.00 0.61 4.51
N LEU A 441 -21.24 -0.34 5.42
CA LEU A 441 -22.56 -0.94 5.60
C LEU A 441 -23.61 0.09 6.04
N SER A 442 -23.24 1.06 6.88
CA SER A 442 -24.10 2.18 7.28
C SER A 442 -24.50 3.06 6.10
N GLY A 443 -23.54 3.45 5.24
CA GLY A 443 -23.82 4.24 4.04
C GLY A 443 -24.73 3.49 3.05
N LYS A 444 -24.47 2.18 2.86
CA LYS A 444 -25.32 1.30 2.05
C LYS A 444 -26.73 1.16 2.61
N ALA A 445 -26.87 0.96 3.92
CA ALA A 445 -28.16 0.87 4.59
C ALA A 445 -28.96 2.18 4.51
N ALA A 446 -28.27 3.32 4.41
CA ALA A 446 -28.89 4.62 4.16
C ALA A 446 -29.35 4.83 2.70
N GLY A 447 -29.11 3.86 1.81
CA GLY A 447 -29.49 3.93 0.39
C GLY A 447 -28.52 4.77 -0.46
N MET A 448 -27.31 5.05 0.05
CA MET A 448 -26.32 5.88 -0.61
C MET A 448 -25.32 5.05 -1.40
N LYS A 449 -24.66 5.67 -2.38
CA LYS A 449 -23.44 5.10 -2.95
C LYS A 449 -22.29 5.28 -1.97
N VAL A 450 -21.37 4.32 -1.93
CA VAL A 450 -20.23 4.35 -1.02
C VAL A 450 -18.92 4.15 -1.79
N CYS A 451 -17.96 5.02 -1.53
CA CYS A 451 -16.58 4.90 -1.95
C CYS A 451 -15.71 4.54 -0.74
N ALA A 452 -15.17 3.32 -0.74
CA ALA A 452 -14.19 2.90 0.24
C ALA A 452 -12.87 3.67 0.03
N VAL A 453 -12.26 4.15 1.11
CA VAL A 453 -10.95 4.80 1.14
C VAL A 453 -9.99 3.87 1.85
N ARG A 454 -8.84 3.61 1.23
CA ARG A 454 -7.80 2.81 1.88
C ARG A 454 -7.31 3.51 3.14
N ASP A 455 -7.29 2.76 4.24
CA ASP A 455 -6.56 3.10 5.45
C ASP A 455 -5.65 1.94 5.86
N ASP A 456 -4.42 2.24 6.27
CA ASP A 456 -3.42 1.22 6.62
C ASP A 456 -3.67 0.64 8.05
N TRP A 457 -4.57 1.24 8.84
CA TRP A 457 -4.97 0.77 10.18
C TRP A 457 -6.33 0.06 10.19
N CYS A 458 -7.04 0.06 9.06
CA CYS A 458 -8.28 -0.70 8.89
C CYS A 458 -8.03 -2.21 9.05
N GLN A 459 -8.85 -2.87 9.86
CA GLN A 459 -8.75 -4.32 10.12
C GLN A 459 -9.39 -5.16 9.02
N THR A 460 -10.30 -4.58 8.24
CA THR A 460 -10.98 -5.25 7.14
C THR A 460 -10.08 -5.30 5.92
N SER A 461 -9.95 -6.50 5.31
CA SER A 461 -9.16 -6.66 4.09
C SER A 461 -9.68 -5.77 2.94
N GLU A 462 -8.78 -5.23 2.13
CA GLU A 462 -9.13 -4.46 0.93
C GLU A 462 -10.11 -5.20 0.00
N GLU A 463 -9.95 -6.51 -0.17
CA GLU A 463 -10.87 -7.33 -0.98
C GLU A 463 -12.31 -7.24 -0.47
N ARG A 464 -12.48 -7.32 0.86
CA ARG A 464 -13.78 -7.19 1.52
C ARG A 464 -14.35 -5.78 1.36
N LEU A 465 -13.55 -4.72 1.54
CA LEU A 465 -14.00 -3.34 1.34
C LEU A 465 -14.48 -3.11 -0.11
N ARG A 466 -13.73 -3.62 -1.10
CA ARG A 466 -14.10 -3.56 -2.53
C ARG A 466 -15.36 -4.34 -2.86
N GLN A 467 -15.65 -5.43 -2.15
CA GLN A 467 -16.90 -6.20 -2.31
C GLN A 467 -18.12 -5.46 -1.76
N LEU A 468 -17.93 -4.67 -0.70
CA LEU A 468 -19.02 -3.97 0.00
C LEU A 468 -19.34 -2.59 -0.61
N ALA A 469 -18.32 -1.85 -1.05
CA ALA A 469 -18.47 -0.50 -1.57
C ALA A 469 -18.76 -0.47 -3.09
N ASP A 470 -19.35 0.62 -3.57
CA ASP A 470 -19.54 0.87 -5.02
C ASP A 470 -18.23 1.25 -5.71
N TYR A 471 -17.35 1.91 -4.97
CA TYR A 471 -16.05 2.36 -5.43
C TYR A 471 -14.99 2.11 -4.37
N TYR A 472 -13.72 2.11 -4.78
CA TYR A 472 -12.59 2.04 -3.87
C TYR A 472 -11.47 2.94 -4.39
N ILE A 473 -10.92 3.77 -3.51
CA ILE A 473 -9.77 4.63 -3.80
C ILE A 473 -8.64 4.34 -2.80
N GLU A 474 -7.40 4.39 -3.29
CA GLU A 474 -6.23 4.36 -2.39
C GLU A 474 -6.03 5.71 -1.70
N ASP A 475 -6.26 6.79 -2.44
CA ASP A 475 -6.21 8.17 -1.97
C ASP A 475 -7.03 9.05 -2.93
N TYR A 476 -7.21 10.32 -2.59
CA TYR A 476 -8.02 11.26 -3.36
C TYR A 476 -7.30 11.81 -4.62
N THR A 477 -6.10 11.33 -4.95
CA THR A 477 -5.37 11.79 -6.16
C THR A 477 -5.83 11.10 -7.43
N ARG A 478 -6.57 9.99 -7.31
CA ARG A 478 -7.08 9.21 -8.44
C ARG A 478 -8.51 8.80 -8.21
N ILE A 479 -9.37 9.78 -8.36
CA ILE A 479 -10.81 9.57 -8.36
C ILE A 479 -11.22 9.32 -9.82
N PRO A 480 -12.06 8.32 -10.14
CA PRO A 480 -12.42 7.90 -11.51
C PRO A 480 -13.08 8.95 -12.41
N ASP A 481 -13.08 10.21 -12.01
CA ASP A 481 -13.64 11.31 -12.77
C ASP A 481 -12.52 11.96 -13.56
N GLY A 482 -12.80 12.35 -14.80
CA GLY A 482 -11.97 13.27 -15.58
C GLY A 482 -11.87 14.67 -14.94
N MET A 483 -11.54 14.73 -13.66
CA MET A 483 -11.22 15.93 -12.92
C MET A 483 -9.84 16.37 -13.35
N ASP A 484 -9.80 17.46 -14.11
CA ASP A 484 -8.61 18.29 -14.20
C ASP A 484 -8.34 18.88 -12.80
N MET A 485 -7.57 18.13 -12.01
CA MET A 485 -7.02 18.54 -10.72
C MET A 485 -5.78 19.39 -11.04
N GLU A 486 -6.02 20.62 -11.51
CA GLU A 486 -4.98 21.62 -11.83
C GLU A 486 -4.07 21.96 -10.63
#